data_AF-A0A4R7ZBT0-F1
#
_entry.id   AF-A0A4R7ZBT0-F1
#
_cell.length_a   1.000
_cell.length_b   1.000
_cell.length_c   1.000
_cell.angle_alpha   90.00
_cell.angle_beta   90.00
_cell.angle_gamma   90.00
#
_symmetry.space_group_name_H-M   'P 1'
#
loop_
_entity.id
_entity.type
_entity.pdbx_description
1 polymer ?
#
loop_
_entity_poly.entity_id
_entity_poly.type
_entity_poly.pdbx_seq_one_letter_code
_entity_poly.pdbx_strand_id
1 'polypeptide(L)'
;MKNKVLYNCIYEDDDLIEWEATVEHTGNNKENHETIFTGRGSKIIAVIGQSTNGNWICFPEREYGCYLSSLDDVFWNQEKIENGLGIIDAQTVAKGLKYLKTII
;
A
#
# COMPACT_ATOMS: atom_id res chain seq x y z
N MET A 1 -11.72 -0.79 17.66
CA MET A 1 -10.39 -0.44 17.11
C MET A 1 -10.62 0.14 15.71
N LYS A 2 -9.91 1.20 15.32
CA LYS A 2 -10.01 1.73 13.94
C LYS A 2 -9.24 0.80 13.01
N ASN A 3 -9.94 0.09 12.14
CA ASN A 3 -9.35 -0.78 11.12
C ASN A 3 -9.22 -0.07 9.77
N LYS A 4 -9.65 1.19 9.67
CA LYS A 4 -9.65 1.98 8.44
C LYS A 4 -9.13 3.38 8.69
N VAL A 5 -8.29 3.87 7.77
CA VAL A 5 -7.71 5.22 7.80
C VAL A 5 -7.91 5.89 6.44
N LEU A 6 -8.37 7.14 6.46
CA LEU A 6 -8.44 8.04 5.30
C LEU A 6 -7.15 8.88 5.25
N TYR A 7 -6.58 9.06 4.07
CA TYR A 7 -5.40 9.88 3.84
C TYR A 7 -5.41 10.50 2.44
N ASN A 8 -4.64 11.58 2.27
CA ASN A 8 -4.50 12.25 0.97
C ASN A 8 -3.21 11.81 0.28
N CYS A 9 -3.34 11.44 -0.99
CA CYS A 9 -2.24 11.21 -1.90
C CYS A 9 -2.00 12.45 -2.76
N ILE A 10 -0.74 12.63 -3.11
CA ILE A 10 -0.25 13.70 -3.97
C ILE A 10 0.77 13.05 -4.91
N TYR A 11 0.69 13.38 -6.18
CA TYR A 11 1.69 13.05 -7.18
C TYR A 11 1.90 14.26 -8.08
N GLU A 12 3.16 14.56 -8.35
CA GLU A 12 3.57 15.70 -9.18
C GLU A 12 4.47 15.16 -10.29
N ASP A 13 4.04 15.42 -11.52
CA ASP A 13 4.84 15.20 -12.74
C ASP A 13 4.84 16.52 -13.51
N ASP A 14 4.08 16.64 -14.61
CA ASP A 14 3.82 17.93 -15.26
C ASP A 14 2.78 18.78 -14.50
N ASP A 15 1.79 18.13 -13.89
CA ASP A 15 0.74 18.74 -13.08
C ASP A 15 0.72 18.14 -11.67
N LEU A 16 0.31 18.95 -10.68
CA LEU A 16 0.04 18.48 -9.33
C LEU A 16 -1.33 17.80 -9.29
N ILE A 17 -1.32 16.53 -8.89
CA ILE A 17 -2.52 15.71 -8.77
C ILE A 17 -2.71 15.28 -7.33
N GLU A 18 -3.89 15.57 -6.78
CA GLU A 18 -4.27 15.17 -5.43
C GLU A 18 -5.50 14.26 -5.45
N TRP A 19 -5.56 13.30 -4.53
CA TRP A 19 -6.75 12.46 -4.35
C TRP A 19 -6.85 11.91 -2.93
N GLU A 20 -8.08 11.67 -2.51
CA GLU A 20 -8.36 10.93 -1.27
C GLU A 20 -8.20 9.43 -1.48
N ALA A 21 -7.67 8.77 -0.46
CA ALA A 21 -7.45 7.33 -0.43
C ALA A 21 -7.72 6.75 0.96
N THR A 22 -8.02 5.46 1.01
CA THR A 22 -8.22 4.73 2.26
C THR A 22 -7.35 3.48 2.32
N VAL A 23 -6.98 3.11 3.54
CA VAL A 23 -6.38 1.81 3.87
C VAL A 23 -7.25 1.16 4.93
N GLU A 24 -7.62 -0.09 4.69
CA GLU A 24 -8.48 -0.88 5.56
C GLU A 24 -7.83 -2.24 5.83
N HIS A 25 -7.55 -2.53 7.09
CA HIS A 25 -7.05 -3.82 7.54
C HIS A 25 -8.23 -4.78 7.75
N THR A 26 -8.29 -5.85 6.97
CA THR A 26 -9.47 -6.73 6.86
C THR A 26 -9.30 -8.09 7.51
N GLY A 27 -8.05 -8.54 7.71
CA GLY A 27 -7.79 -9.89 8.22
C GLY A 27 -6.52 -9.95 9.04
N ASN A 28 -6.60 -10.68 10.16
CA ASN A 28 -5.46 -11.06 10.98
C ASN A 28 -5.25 -12.57 10.85
N ASN A 29 -4.16 -12.98 10.20
CA ASN A 29 -3.47 -14.19 10.63
C ASN A 29 -2.16 -13.77 11.29
N LYS A 30 -1.51 -14.67 12.05
CA LYS A 30 -0.35 -14.29 12.88
C LYS A 30 0.86 -13.79 12.07
N GLU A 31 0.88 -14.04 10.76
CA GLU A 31 2.08 -13.92 9.94
C GLU A 31 1.91 -12.94 8.77
N ASN A 32 0.68 -12.56 8.42
CA ASN A 32 0.38 -11.62 7.36
C ASN A 32 -0.95 -10.85 7.58
N HIS A 33 -1.02 -9.70 6.92
CA HIS A 33 -2.07 -8.71 7.05
C HIS A 33 -2.78 -8.56 5.71
N GLU A 34 -4.04 -8.97 5.66
CA GLU A 34 -4.89 -8.67 4.51
C GLU A 34 -5.37 -7.23 4.60
N THR A 35 -5.12 -6.47 3.54
CA THR A 35 -5.36 -5.03 3.50
C THR A 35 -6.00 -4.63 2.18
N ILE A 36 -6.98 -3.74 2.26
CA ILE A 36 -7.62 -3.11 1.10
C ILE A 36 -7.17 -1.66 1.04
N PHE A 37 -6.61 -1.27 -0.10
CA PHE A 37 -6.36 0.13 -0.46
C PHE A 37 -7.45 0.58 -1.45
N THR A 38 -7.88 1.83 -1.34
CA THR A 38 -8.80 2.43 -2.32
C THR A 38 -8.35 3.85 -2.58
N GLY A 39 -8.28 4.25 -3.84
CA GLY A 39 -7.83 5.59 -4.22
C GLY A 39 -7.99 5.80 -5.72
N ARG A 40 -8.39 7.01 -6.12
CA ARG A 40 -8.51 7.43 -7.53
C ARG A 40 -9.25 6.43 -8.44
N GLY A 41 -10.33 5.82 -7.93
CA GLY A 41 -11.16 4.87 -8.67
C GLY A 41 -10.69 3.41 -8.64
N SER A 42 -9.52 3.12 -8.08
CA SER A 42 -8.99 1.76 -7.90
C SER A 42 -9.35 1.20 -6.52
N LYS A 43 -9.62 -0.11 -6.46
CA LYS A 43 -9.64 -0.91 -5.22
C LYS A 43 -8.56 -1.99 -5.35
N ILE A 44 -7.64 -2.05 -4.40
CA ILE A 44 -6.45 -2.90 -4.47
C ILE A 44 -6.43 -3.79 -3.22
N ILE A 45 -6.51 -5.10 -3.41
CA ILE A 45 -6.34 -6.07 -2.34
C ILE A 45 -4.87 -6.47 -2.27
N ALA A 46 -4.31 -6.40 -1.06
CA ALA A 46 -2.94 -6.78 -0.81
C ALA A 46 -2.82 -7.71 0.41
N VAL A 47 -1.80 -8.56 0.37
CA VAL A 47 -1.35 -9.36 1.50
C VAL A 47 0.06 -8.88 1.84
N ILE A 48 0.25 -8.46 3.09
CA ILE A 48 1.51 -7.90 3.56
C ILE A 48 2.06 -8.81 4.64
N GLY A 49 3.33 -9.18 4.56
CA GLY A 49 3.94 -10.06 5.55
C GLY A 49 5.40 -9.73 5.80
N GLN A 50 5.97 -10.49 6.73
CA GLN A 50 7.38 -10.41 7.06
C GLN A 50 8.03 -11.78 6.85
N SER A 51 9.24 -11.77 6.30
CA SER A 51 10.12 -12.93 6.20
C SER A 51 11.46 -12.62 6.89
N THR A 52 12.31 -13.63 7.04
CA THR A 52 13.69 -13.44 7.52
C THR A 52 14.52 -12.51 6.62
N ASN A 53 14.10 -12.31 5.37
CA ASN A 53 14.78 -11.46 4.40
C ASN A 53 14.14 -10.05 4.26
N GLY A 54 13.11 -9.74 5.05
CA GLY A 54 12.43 -8.45 5.02
C GLY A 54 10.92 -8.54 4.83
N ASN A 55 10.30 -7.36 4.82
CA ASN A 55 8.88 -7.18 4.59
C ASN A 55 8.55 -7.43 3.11
N TRP A 56 7.35 -7.87 2.81
CA TRP A 56 6.90 -8.12 1.45
C TRP A 56 5.43 -7.78 1.28
N ILE A 57 5.03 -7.52 0.04
CA ILE A 57 3.64 -7.30 -0.36
C ILE A 57 3.32 -8.09 -1.61
N CYS A 58 2.15 -8.71 -1.63
CA CYS A 58 1.58 -9.38 -2.78
C CYS A 58 0.22 -8.76 -3.13
N PHE A 59 -0.06 -8.64 -4.41
CA PHE A 59 -1.32 -8.17 -4.98
C PHE A 59 -1.93 -9.30 -5.81
N PRO A 60 -2.74 -10.19 -5.21
CA PRO A 60 -3.19 -11.41 -5.88
C PRO A 60 -3.90 -11.16 -7.22
N GLU A 61 -4.75 -10.14 -7.29
CA GLU A 61 -5.49 -9.79 -8.52
C GLU A 61 -4.62 -9.21 -9.64
N ARG A 62 -3.36 -8.83 -9.34
CA ARG A 62 -2.41 -8.27 -10.30
C ARG A 62 -1.28 -9.24 -10.64
N GLU A 63 -1.26 -10.43 -10.04
CA GLU A 63 -0.18 -11.41 -10.19
C GLU A 63 1.22 -10.82 -9.92
N TYR A 64 1.29 -9.83 -9.02
CA TYR A 64 2.52 -9.07 -8.72
C TYR A 64 2.82 -9.09 -7.23
N GLY A 65 4.11 -9.16 -6.88
CA GLY A 65 4.60 -9.02 -5.52
C GLY A 65 6.04 -8.54 -5.49
N CYS A 66 6.41 -7.86 -4.40
CA CYS A 66 7.76 -7.34 -4.22
C CYS A 66 8.14 -7.27 -2.74
N TYR A 67 9.45 -7.16 -2.49
CA TYR A 67 9.93 -6.78 -1.16
C TYR A 67 9.55 -5.33 -0.86
N LEU A 68 9.41 -5.04 0.44
CA LEU A 68 9.19 -3.73 1.03
C LEU A 68 10.38 -3.32 1.90
N SER A 69 10.61 -2.02 2.02
CA SER A 69 11.43 -1.42 3.08
C SER A 69 10.63 -1.43 4.40
N SER A 70 10.87 -0.49 5.31
CA SER A 70 9.92 -0.22 6.39
C SER A 70 8.60 0.30 5.81
N LEU A 71 7.46 0.01 6.46
CA LEU A 71 6.14 0.40 5.94
C LEU A 71 5.96 1.91 5.78
N ASP A 72 6.71 2.71 6.54
CA ASP A 72 6.71 4.17 6.50
C ASP A 72 7.68 4.79 5.47
N ASP A 73 8.50 3.97 4.80
CA ASP A 73 9.36 4.39 3.70
C ASP A 73 8.56 4.47 2.39
N VAL A 74 7.82 5.57 2.24
CA VAL A 74 6.91 5.78 1.10
C VAL A 74 7.66 5.80 -0.23
N PHE A 75 8.82 6.44 -0.30
CA PHE A 75 9.59 6.59 -1.53
C PHE A 75 10.05 5.23 -2.07
N TRP A 76 10.75 4.45 -1.25
CA TRP A 76 11.26 3.16 -1.67
C TRP A 76 10.13 2.20 -2.04
N ASN A 77 9.06 2.16 -1.23
CA ASN A 77 7.94 1.25 -1.46
C ASN A 77 7.18 1.61 -2.75
N GLN A 78 7.01 2.90 -3.04
CA GLN A 78 6.37 3.35 -4.28
C GLN A 78 7.16 2.90 -5.51
N GLU A 79 8.49 3.12 -5.55
CA GLU A 79 9.33 2.70 -6.69
C GLU A 79 9.24 1.20 -6.97
N LYS A 80 9.15 0.36 -5.93
CA LYS A 80 8.99 -1.08 -6.12
C LYS A 80 7.61 -1.44 -6.65
N ILE A 81 6.56 -0.94 -6.01
CA ILE A 81 5.18 -1.28 -6.34
C ILE A 81 4.79 -0.77 -7.73
N GLU A 82 5.33 0.36 -8.17
CA GLU A 82 5.06 0.96 -9.47
C GLU A 82 5.28 0.00 -10.63
N ASN A 83 6.29 -0.86 -10.55
CA ASN A 83 6.59 -1.84 -11.60
C ASN A 83 5.42 -2.81 -11.89
N GLY A 84 4.52 -3.01 -10.92
CA GLY A 84 3.37 -3.91 -11.06
C GLY A 84 2.02 -3.21 -11.18
N LEU A 85 1.87 -2.01 -10.62
CA LEU A 85 0.56 -1.34 -10.48
C LEU A 85 0.49 0.01 -11.21
N GLY A 86 1.63 0.57 -11.65
CA GLY A 86 1.71 1.95 -12.14
C GLY A 86 1.72 2.98 -11.01
N ILE A 87 2.19 4.19 -11.33
CA ILE A 87 2.59 5.21 -10.36
C ILE A 87 1.45 5.65 -9.42
N ILE A 88 0.24 5.80 -9.93
CA ILE A 88 -0.93 6.25 -9.15
C ILE A 88 -1.32 5.23 -8.07
N ASP A 89 -1.44 3.97 -8.46
CA ASP A 89 -1.82 2.90 -7.55
C ASP A 89 -0.65 2.60 -6.60
N ALA A 90 0.59 2.69 -7.07
CA ALA A 90 1.78 2.57 -6.23
C ALA A 90 1.86 3.64 -5.16
N GLN A 91 1.61 4.91 -5.51
CA GLN A 91 1.56 6.01 -4.55
C GLN A 91 0.43 5.83 -3.53
N THR A 92 -0.74 5.36 -3.99
CA THR A 92 -1.87 5.01 -3.11
C THR A 92 -1.45 3.96 -2.09
N VAL A 93 -0.86 2.86 -2.54
CA VAL A 93 -0.45 1.76 -1.64
C VAL A 93 0.67 2.19 -0.72
N ALA A 94 1.76 2.78 -1.24
CA ALA A 94 2.94 3.15 -0.46
C ALA A 94 2.60 4.15 0.65
N LYS A 95 1.77 5.15 0.36
CA LYS A 95 1.30 6.08 1.39
C LYS A 95 0.35 5.41 2.37
N GLY A 96 -0.50 4.49 1.91
CA GLY A 96 -1.34 3.68 2.76
C GLY A 96 -0.55 2.78 3.73
N LEU A 97 0.58 2.19 3.31
CA LEU A 97 1.44 1.35 4.17
C LEU A 97 1.94 2.13 5.40
N LYS A 98 2.29 3.41 5.23
CA LYS A 98 2.67 4.29 6.34
C LYS A 98 1.57 4.40 7.40
N TYR A 99 0.30 4.46 6.98
CA TYR A 99 -0.84 4.51 7.89
C TYR A 99 -1.21 3.13 8.44
N LEU A 100 -1.03 2.06 7.65
CA LEU A 100 -1.24 0.69 8.08
C LEU A 100 -0.39 0.38 9.32
N LYS A 101 0.87 0.85 9.37
CA LYS A 101 1.78 0.74 10.53
C LYS A 101 1.18 1.27 11.85
N THR A 102 0.16 2.13 11.80
CA THR A 102 -0.51 2.69 12.98
C THR A 102 -1.70 1.87 13.47
N ILE A 103 -2.14 0.88 12.69
CA ILE A 103 -3.32 0.05 12.97
C ILE A 103 -3.00 -1.45 13.05
N ILE A 104 -1.79 -1.88 12.68
CA ILE A 104 -1.26 -3.25 12.88
C ILE A 104 -0.22 -3.30 13.99
#